data_AF-A0AA41L0L0-F1
#
_entry.id   AF-A0AA41L0L0-F1
#
_cell.length_a   1.000
_cell.length_b   1.000
_cell.length_c   1.000
_cell.angle_alpha   90.00
_cell.angle_beta   90.00
_cell.angle_gamma   90.00
#
_symmetry.space_group_name_H-M   'P 1'
#
loop_
_entity.id
_entity.type
_entity.pdbx_description
1 polymer ?
#
loop_
_entity_poly.entity_id
_entity_poly.type
_entity_poly.pdbx_seq_one_letter_code
_entity_poly.pdbx_strand_id
1 'polypeptide(L)'
;MTPKHLAKIKKTLLAMQRSPRGHKSVEFEGLARALGRQPDNRGKEPTYMRRKDPELARPLSIPAHSVDVRVGTAASIIDALLDDVVQWEAYLRGDGDG
;
A
#
# COMPACT_ATOMS: atom_id res chain seq x y z
N MET A 1 -1.88 0.15 13.69
CA MET A 1 -0.66 0.73 13.07
C MET A 1 0.14 1.40 14.19
N THR A 2 1.48 1.32 14.20
CA THR A 2 2.32 2.06 15.17
C THR A 2 3.29 2.98 14.42
N PRO A 3 3.73 4.11 14.99
CA PRO A 3 4.60 5.06 14.29
C PRO A 3 5.93 4.43 13.86
N LYS A 4 6.52 3.55 14.68
CA LYS A 4 7.74 2.80 14.33
C LYS A 4 7.52 1.84 13.16
N HIS A 5 6.37 1.18 13.10
CA HIS A 5 6.04 0.27 12.00
C HIS A 5 5.77 1.06 10.70
N LEU A 6 5.03 2.16 10.79
CA LEU A 6 4.75 3.05 9.67
C LEU A 6 6.04 3.63 9.07
N ALA A 7 6.98 4.07 9.92
CA ALA A 7 8.28 4.56 9.46
C ALA A 7 9.10 3.49 8.71
N LYS A 8 9.02 2.23 9.14
CA LYS A 8 9.65 1.11 8.41
C LYS A 8 9.02 0.90 7.04
N ILE A 9 7.68 0.87 6.96
CA ILE A 9 6.95 0.73 5.70
C ILE A 9 7.29 1.88 4.75
N LYS A 10 7.27 3.13 5.24
CA LYS A 10 7.66 4.32 4.49
C LYS A 10 9.07 4.20 3.92
N LYS A 11 10.04 3.78 4.75
CA LYS A 11 11.43 3.60 4.30
C LYS A 11 11.53 2.55 3.19
N THR A 12 10.82 1.43 3.31
CA THR A 12 10.79 0.39 2.28
C THR A 12 10.17 0.91 0.98
N LEU A 13 9.03 1.59 1.05
CA LEU A 13 8.36 2.16 -0.13
C LEU A 13 9.23 3.20 -0.84
N LEU A 14 9.92 4.08 -0.09
CA LEU A 14 10.85 5.06 -0.67
C LEU A 14 12.06 4.38 -1.33
N ALA A 15 12.56 3.28 -0.77
CA ALA A 15 13.62 2.49 -1.40
C ALA A 15 13.13 1.83 -2.70
N MET A 16 11.92 1.26 -2.69
CA MET A 16 11.28 0.69 -3.88
C MET A 16 11.00 1.76 -4.93
N GLN A 17 10.61 2.98 -4.54
CA GLN A 17 10.35 4.09 -5.46
C GLN A 17 11.60 4.50 -6.25
N ARG A 18 12.78 4.42 -5.62
CA ARG A 18 14.07 4.70 -6.29
C ARG A 18 14.44 3.64 -7.32
N SER A 19 14.03 2.40 -7.10
CA SER A 19 14.29 1.26 -7.98
C SER A 19 13.03 0.41 -8.15
N PRO A 20 12.03 0.85 -8.93
CA PRO A 20 10.71 0.19 -8.98
C PRO A 20 10.68 -1.11 -9.80
N ARG A 21 11.82 -1.55 -10.35
CA ARG A 21 11.92 -2.73 -11.21
C ARG A 21 12.26 -3.99 -10.40
N GLY A 22 11.65 -5.11 -10.78
CA GLY A 22 11.97 -6.43 -10.23
C GLY A 22 11.32 -6.76 -8.88
N HIS A 23 10.37 -5.94 -8.44
CA HIS A 23 9.56 -6.24 -7.26
C HIS A 23 8.40 -7.16 -7.63
N LYS A 24 8.15 -8.12 -6.74
CA LYS A 24 7.09 -9.12 -6.93
C LYS A 24 5.76 -8.60 -6.39
N SER A 25 4.66 -9.06 -6.98
CA SER A 25 3.31 -8.71 -6.52
C SER A 25 3.11 -9.00 -5.04
N VAL A 26 3.62 -10.15 -4.56
CA VAL A 26 3.54 -10.57 -3.16
C VAL A 26 4.14 -9.55 -2.17
N GLU A 27 5.17 -8.81 -2.57
CA GLU A 27 5.77 -7.78 -1.71
C GLU A 27 4.82 -6.59 -1.55
N PHE A 28 4.21 -6.15 -2.64
CA PHE A 28 3.19 -5.09 -2.60
C PHE A 28 1.95 -5.52 -1.83
N GLU A 29 1.52 -6.77 -1.97
CA GLU A 29 0.39 -7.32 -1.21
C GLU A 29 0.68 -7.32 0.30
N GLY A 30 1.91 -7.71 0.70
CA GLY A 30 2.36 -7.66 2.08
C GLY A 30 2.34 -6.23 2.65
N LEU A 31 2.84 -5.25 1.90
CA LEU A 31 2.83 -3.85 2.29
C LEU A 31 1.40 -3.27 2.37
N ALA A 32 0.54 -3.59 1.41
CA ALA A 32 -0.86 -3.20 1.42
C ALA A 32 -1.59 -3.72 2.66
N ARG A 33 -1.38 -5.01 3.01
CA ARG A 33 -1.93 -5.62 4.22
C ARG A 33 -1.38 -4.97 5.50
N ALA A 34 -0.09 -4.68 5.54
CA ALA A 34 0.53 -3.99 6.66
C ALA A 34 -0.05 -2.58 6.88
N LEU A 35 -0.44 -1.90 5.80
CA LEU A 35 -1.12 -0.60 5.81
C LEU A 35 -2.63 -0.69 6.13
N GLY A 36 -3.14 -1.89 6.40
CA GLY A 36 -4.53 -2.14 6.79
C GLY A 36 -5.49 -2.33 5.62
N ARG A 37 -4.99 -2.45 4.38
CA ARG A 37 -5.82 -2.86 3.24
C ARG A 37 -6.12 -4.35 3.33
N GLN A 38 -7.33 -4.72 2.96
CA GLN A 38 -7.75 -6.12 2.89
C GLN A 38 -8.06 -6.49 1.43
N PRO A 39 -7.77 -7.74 1.02
CA PRO A 39 -8.17 -8.22 -0.28
C PRO A 39 -9.69 -8.21 -0.39
N ASP A 40 -10.18 -7.75 -1.53
CA ASP A 40 -11.57 -7.71 -1.89
C ASP A 40 -11.76 -8.34 -3.27
N ASN A 41 -12.78 -9.18 -3.41
CA ASN A 41 -13.05 -9.95 -4.62
C ASN A 41 -13.86 -9.14 -5.64
N ARG A 42 -13.40 -7.91 -5.95
CA ARG A 42 -14.03 -7.03 -6.94
C ARG A 42 -13.42 -7.26 -8.32
N GLY A 43 -13.72 -8.40 -8.94
CA GLY A 43 -13.36 -8.71 -10.33
C GLY A 43 -12.23 -9.72 -10.51
N LYS A 44 -11.60 -9.73 -11.69
CA LYS A 44 -10.56 -10.70 -12.08
C LYS A 44 -9.20 -10.45 -11.42
N GLU A 45 -8.94 -9.24 -10.94
CA GLU A 45 -7.66 -8.87 -10.31
C GLU A 45 -7.83 -8.63 -8.81
N PRO A 46 -6.89 -9.09 -7.96
CA PRO A 46 -6.98 -8.87 -6.53
C PRO A 46 -6.89 -7.37 -6.24
N THR A 47 -7.97 -6.87 -5.63
CA THR A 47 -8.11 -5.47 -5.28
C THR A 47 -8.04 -5.31 -3.77
N TYR A 48 -7.32 -4.31 -3.31
CA TYR A 48 -7.01 -4.07 -1.91
C TYR A 48 -7.66 -2.77 -1.45
N MET A 49 -8.61 -2.89 -0.52
CA MET A 49 -9.40 -1.76 0.01
C MET A 49 -9.24 -1.63 1.52
N ARG A 50 -9.28 -0.40 2.05
CA ARG A 50 -9.44 -0.18 3.49
C ARG A 50 -10.90 -0.42 3.86
N ARG A 51 -11.20 -1.52 4.55
CA ARG A 51 -12.59 -1.83 4.96
C ARG A 51 -13.13 -0.93 6.06
N LYS A 52 -12.25 -0.47 6.96
CA LYS A 52 -12.67 0.37 8.09
C LYS A 52 -13.12 1.76 7.63
N ASP A 53 -12.44 2.32 6.63
CA ASP A 53 -12.68 3.66 6.10
C ASP A 53 -12.46 3.68 4.57
N PRO A 54 -13.40 3.13 3.79
CA PRO A 54 -13.23 2.95 2.34
C PRO A 54 -13.20 4.27 1.55
N GLU A 55 -13.76 5.34 2.10
CA GLU A 55 -13.74 6.69 1.52
C GLU A 55 -12.37 7.36 1.60
N LEU A 56 -11.53 6.95 2.55
CA LEU A 56 -10.20 7.55 2.76
C LEU A 56 -9.16 6.98 1.80
N ALA A 57 -9.35 5.78 1.25
CA ALA A 57 -8.37 5.16 0.36
C ALA A 57 -9.02 4.58 -0.90
N ARG A 58 -8.54 5.05 -2.06
CA ARG A 58 -8.93 4.50 -3.37
C ARG A 58 -8.60 3.01 -3.46
N PRO A 59 -9.41 2.19 -4.15
CA PRO A 59 -9.10 0.78 -4.38
C PRO A 59 -7.74 0.62 -5.06
N LEU A 60 -6.92 -0.31 -4.57
CA LEU A 60 -5.60 -0.60 -5.14
C LEU A 60 -5.60 -1.99 -5.75
N SER A 61 -5.50 -2.08 -7.07
CA SER A 61 -5.35 -3.35 -7.77
C SER A 61 -3.88 -3.73 -7.85
N ILE A 62 -3.54 -4.94 -7.40
CA ILE A 62 -2.18 -5.49 -7.47
C ILE A 62 -2.24 -6.72 -8.37
N PRO A 63 -1.52 -6.77 -9.51
CA PRO A 63 -1.64 -7.88 -10.45
C PRO A 63 -1.05 -9.17 -9.88
N ALA A 64 -1.86 -10.19 -9.61
CA ALA A 64 -1.38 -11.47 -9.05
C ALA A 64 -0.85 -12.47 -10.09
N HIS A 65 -1.00 -12.20 -11.38
CA HIS A 65 -0.67 -13.14 -12.46
C HIS A 65 0.73 -12.97 -13.05
N SER A 66 1.48 -11.95 -12.62
CA SER A 66 2.83 -11.68 -13.12
C SER A 66 3.86 -11.96 -12.03
N VAL A 67 4.93 -12.68 -12.36
CA VAL A 67 6.07 -12.92 -11.46
C VAL A 67 6.73 -11.60 -11.07
N ASP A 68 6.83 -10.68 -12.04
CA ASP A 68 7.39 -9.35 -11.88
C ASP A 68 6.34 -8.29 -12.24
N VAL A 69 6.19 -7.29 -11.37
CA VAL A 69 5.33 -6.15 -11.68
C VAL A 69 6.06 -5.22 -12.65
N ARG A 70 5.38 -4.81 -13.73
CA ARG A 70 5.92 -3.84 -14.69
C ARG A 70 6.28 -2.55 -13.95
N VAL A 71 7.41 -1.94 -14.34
CA VAL A 71 7.97 -0.77 -13.67
C VAL A 71 6.96 0.37 -13.48
N GLY A 72 6.12 0.65 -14.48
CA GLY A 72 5.07 1.69 -14.38
C GLY A 72 3.98 1.31 -13.38
N THR A 73 3.51 0.06 -13.42
CA THR A 73 2.52 -0.46 -12.46
C THR A 73 3.08 -0.47 -11.04
N ALA A 74 4.33 -0.88 -10.87
CA ALA A 74 5.02 -0.87 -9.58
C ALA A 74 5.11 0.56 -9.03
N ALA A 75 5.51 1.53 -9.85
CA ALA A 75 5.55 2.93 -9.46
C ALA A 75 4.18 3.46 -9.02
N SER A 76 3.11 3.15 -9.76
CA SER A 76 1.74 3.53 -9.39
C SER A 76 1.27 2.88 -8.08
N ILE A 77 1.62 1.61 -7.86
CA ILE A 77 1.29 0.92 -6.60
C ILE A 77 2.05 1.55 -5.42
N ILE A 78 3.34 1.82 -5.60
CA ILE A 78 4.18 2.45 -4.56
C ILE A 78 3.63 3.83 -4.19
N ASP A 79 3.24 4.64 -5.18
CA ASP A 79 2.63 5.95 -4.98
C ASP A 79 1.34 5.86 -4.15
N ALA A 80 0.44 4.94 -4.50
CA ALA A 80 -0.79 4.70 -3.74
C ALA A 80 -0.54 4.24 -2.29
N LEU A 81 0.49 3.42 -2.06
CA LEU A 81 0.86 2.97 -0.71
C LEU A 81 1.57 4.08 0.08
N LEU A 82 2.30 4.97 -0.58
CA LEU A 82 2.88 6.16 0.07
C LEU A 82 1.80 7.15 0.48
N ASP A 83 0.74 7.32 -0.32
CA ASP A 83 -0.44 8.10 0.06
C ASP A 83 -1.08 7.54 1.34
N ASP A 84 -1.27 6.22 1.44
CA ASP A 84 -1.76 5.58 2.67
C ASP A 84 -0.89 5.89 3.89
N VAL A 85 0.43 5.96 3.70
CA VAL A 85 1.38 6.30 4.75
C VAL A 85 1.15 7.74 5.21
N VAL A 86 1.01 8.69 4.28
CA VAL A 86 0.72 10.10 4.60
C VAL A 86 -0.57 10.22 5.40
N GLN A 87 -1.62 9.48 5.02
CA GLN A 87 -2.87 9.45 5.77
C GLN A 87 -2.69 8.88 7.18
N TRP A 88 -1.94 7.79 7.33
CA TRP A 88 -1.62 7.24 8.65
C TRP A 88 -0.78 8.21 9.49
N GLU A 89 0.17 8.92 8.88
CA GLU A 89 0.97 9.95 9.56
C GLU A 89 0.09 11.09 10.05
N ALA A 90 -0.87 11.55 9.24
CA ALA A 90 -1.84 12.56 9.62
C ALA A 90 -2.75 12.08 10.77
N TYR A 91 -3.30 10.86 10.65
CA TYR A 91 -4.13 10.25 11.69
C TYR A 91 -3.37 10.13 13.02
N LEU A 92 -2.16 9.58 13.01
CA LEU A 92 -1.34 9.41 14.21
C LEU A 92 -0.84 10.75 14.81
N ARG A 93 -0.78 11.82 14.01
CA ARG A 93 -0.41 13.17 14.48
C ARG A 93 -1.61 13.94 15.03
N GLY A 94 -2.80 13.69 14.51
CA GLY A 94 -4.04 14.36 14.89
C GLY A 94 -4.84 13.66 16.00
N ASP A 95 -4.67 12.35 16.18
CA ASP A 95 -5.59 11.52 16.97
C ASP A 95 -4.84 10.33 17.60
N GLY A 96 -4.08 10.62 18.65
CA GLY A 96 -3.95 9.71 19.78
C GLY A 96 -4.93 10.11 20.90
N ASP A 97 -5.98 10.86 20.57
CA ASP A 97 -6.96 11.44 21.49
C ASP A 97 -8.36 11.38 20.86
N GLY A 98 -9.03 10.24 21.10
CA GLY A 98 -10.40 9.93 20.72
C GLY A 98 -10.88 8.71 21.49
#